data_AF-A0A505D129-F1
#
_entry.id   AF-A0A505D129-F1
#
_cell.length_a   1.000
_cell.length_b   1.000
_cell.length_c   1.000
_cell.angle_alpha   90.00
_cell.angle_beta   90.00
_cell.angle_gamma   90.00
#
_symmetry.space_group_name_H-M   'P 1'
#
loop_
_entity.id
_entity.type
_entity.pdbx_description
1 polymer ?
#
loop_
_entity_poly.entity_id
_entity_poly.type
_entity_poly.pdbx_seq_one_letter_code
_entity_poly.pdbx_strand_id
1 'polypeptide(L)'
;MTAARVARGCTAAVVFACAALIVLFGFLGTTEMESFPGLRENRAPVIVGMLVFAALLTAGALALAGRRSYVGWAAVAALGVLMALRMWTLAPMLHCWTYDSVGRNDDGSYRCVNRGDMLP
;
A
#
# COMPACT_ATOMS: atom_id res chain seq x y z
N MET A 1 24.13 -23.91 -11.97
CA MET A 1 22.75 -23.68 -11.50
C MET A 1 21.79 -24.33 -12.48
N THR A 2 20.79 -25.09 -12.02
CA THR A 2 19.82 -25.71 -12.93
C THR A 2 18.85 -24.66 -13.49
N ALA A 3 18.42 -24.80 -14.74
CA ALA A 3 17.50 -23.86 -15.40
C ALA A 3 16.24 -23.57 -14.56
N ALA A 4 15.74 -24.57 -13.83
CA ALA A 4 14.60 -24.44 -12.92
C ALA A 4 14.85 -23.49 -11.72
N ARG A 5 16.08 -23.40 -11.19
CA ARG A 5 16.41 -22.43 -10.13
C ARG A 5 16.46 -21.01 -10.68
N VAL A 6 17.00 -20.85 -11.88
CA VAL A 6 17.09 -19.53 -12.55
C VAL A 6 15.67 -19.03 -12.85
N ALA A 7 14.82 -19.89 -13.43
CA ALA A 7 13.42 -19.56 -13.69
C ALA A 7 12.66 -19.12 -12.42
N ARG A 8 12.78 -19.89 -11.33
CA ARG A 8 12.15 -19.53 -10.03
C ARG A 8 12.68 -18.20 -9.48
N GLY A 9 13.97 -17.93 -9.62
CA GLY A 9 14.57 -16.65 -9.21
C GLY A 9 14.02 -15.48 -10.01
N CYS A 10 13.95 -15.60 -11.35
CA CYS A 10 13.36 -14.59 -12.22
C CYS A 10 11.88 -14.35 -11.89
N THR A 11 11.09 -15.42 -11.70
CA THR A 11 9.69 -15.28 -11.30
C THR A 11 9.56 -14.57 -9.95
N ALA A 12 10.36 -14.95 -8.95
CA ALA A 12 10.34 -14.27 -7.65
C ALA A 12 10.68 -12.78 -7.77
N ALA A 13 11.67 -12.42 -8.58
CA ALA A 13 12.05 -11.02 -8.83
C ALA A 13 10.91 -10.21 -9.44
N VAL A 14 10.20 -10.77 -10.44
CA VAL A 14 9.03 -10.13 -11.05
C VAL A 14 7.92 -9.94 -10.03
N VAL A 15 7.63 -10.95 -9.20
CA VAL A 15 6.58 -10.86 -8.17
C VAL A 15 6.94 -9.81 -7.11
N PHE A 16 8.20 -9.73 -6.66
CA PHE A 16 8.66 -8.67 -5.77
C PHE A 16 8.54 -7.28 -6.42
N ALA A 17 8.89 -7.15 -7.69
CA ALA A 17 8.75 -5.89 -8.43
C ALA A 17 7.28 -5.46 -8.53
N CYS A 18 6.36 -6.39 -8.82
CA CYS A 18 4.92 -6.11 -8.80
C CYS A 18 4.45 -5.65 -7.42
N ALA A 19 4.86 -6.31 -6.35
CA ALA A 19 4.52 -5.89 -4.98
C ALA A 19 5.05 -4.48 -4.67
N ALA A 20 6.29 -4.16 -5.07
CA ALA A 20 6.88 -2.84 -4.91
C ALA A 20 6.08 -1.76 -5.66
N LEU A 21 5.71 -2.03 -6.93
CA LEU A 21 4.91 -1.10 -7.73
C LEU A 21 3.55 -0.83 -7.08
N ILE A 22 2.88 -1.85 -6.56
CA ILE A 22 1.59 -1.67 -5.87
C ILE A 22 1.74 -0.77 -4.64
N VAL A 23 2.78 -0.99 -3.83
CA VAL A 23 3.06 -0.14 -2.66
C VAL A 23 3.32 1.31 -3.09
N LEU A 24 4.12 1.52 -4.15
CA LEU A 24 4.41 2.85 -4.70
C LEU A 24 3.16 3.55 -5.25
N PHE A 25 2.31 2.83 -5.99
CA PHE A 25 0.99 3.35 -6.40
C PHE A 25 0.13 3.73 -5.19
N GLY A 26 0.27 2.99 -4.09
CA GLY A 26 -0.35 3.32 -2.81
C GLY A 26 0.02 4.72 -2.28
N PHE A 27 1.27 5.14 -2.44
CA PHE A 27 1.71 6.49 -2.08
C PHE A 27 1.19 7.54 -3.06
N LEU A 28 1.24 7.25 -4.36
CA LEU A 28 0.76 8.17 -5.40
C LEU A 28 -0.75 8.41 -5.31
N GLY A 29 -1.52 7.37 -4.98
CA GLY A 29 -2.98 7.44 -4.91
C GLY A 29 -3.53 8.34 -3.79
N THR A 30 -2.68 8.74 -2.85
CA THR A 30 -3.05 9.48 -1.63
C THR A 30 -2.33 10.81 -1.48
N THR A 31 -1.44 11.19 -2.40
CA THR A 31 -0.79 12.52 -2.39
C THR A 31 -1.83 13.63 -2.34
N GLU A 32 -2.91 13.48 -3.10
CA GLU A 32 -4.03 14.42 -3.13
C GLU A 32 -4.70 14.60 -1.76
N MET A 33 -4.76 13.55 -0.95
CA MET A 33 -5.39 13.56 0.39
C MET A 33 -4.46 14.11 1.46
N GLU A 34 -3.16 13.89 1.30
CA GLU A 34 -2.14 14.26 2.28
C GLU A 34 -1.64 15.68 2.07
N SER A 35 -1.57 16.17 0.83
CA SER A 35 -0.90 17.42 0.47
C SER A 35 -1.82 18.58 0.12
N PHE A 36 -3.06 18.33 -0.31
CA PHE A 36 -3.93 19.39 -0.79
C PHE A 36 -5.05 19.72 0.21
N PRO A 37 -5.30 21.01 0.47
CA PRO A 37 -6.42 21.42 1.30
C PRO A 37 -7.76 21.13 0.60
N GLY A 38 -8.77 20.82 1.40
CA GLY A 38 -10.15 20.57 0.96
C GLY A 38 -10.56 19.11 1.03
N LEU A 39 -11.81 18.87 0.60
CA LEU A 39 -12.42 17.54 0.59
C LEU A 39 -11.92 16.75 -0.62
N ARG A 40 -11.49 15.52 -0.39
CA ARG A 40 -11.01 14.59 -1.40
C ARG A 40 -11.68 13.24 -1.22
N GLU A 41 -11.73 12.50 -2.32
CA GLU A 41 -12.28 11.15 -2.33
C GLU A 41 -11.50 10.25 -1.38
N ASN A 42 -12.20 9.48 -0.55
CA ASN A 42 -11.57 8.59 0.40
C ASN A 42 -11.08 7.30 -0.30
N ARG A 43 -9.78 7.27 -0.63
CA ARG A 43 -9.14 6.06 -1.20
C ARG A 43 -8.48 5.21 -0.12
N ALA A 44 -8.53 5.59 1.15
CA ALA A 44 -7.91 4.81 2.22
C ALA A 44 -8.32 3.31 2.20
N PRO A 45 -9.61 2.94 2.02
CA PRO A 45 -10.01 1.54 1.95
C PRO A 45 -9.37 0.78 0.78
N VAL A 46 -9.35 1.41 -0.39
CA VAL A 46 -8.76 0.85 -1.62
C VAL A 46 -7.26 0.61 -1.43
N ILE A 47 -6.55 1.58 -0.84
CA ILE A 47 -5.11 1.50 -0.63
C ILE A 47 -4.78 0.45 0.43
N VAL A 48 -5.56 0.33 1.50
CA VAL A 48 -5.40 -0.75 2.48
C VAL A 48 -5.59 -2.12 1.81
N GLY A 49 -6.59 -2.27 0.94
CA GLY A 49 -6.76 -3.49 0.14
C GLY A 49 -5.55 -3.80 -0.76
N MET A 50 -4.99 -2.78 -1.41
CA MET A 50 -3.76 -2.90 -2.20
C MET A 50 -2.56 -3.34 -1.36
N LEU A 51 -2.39 -2.80 -0.15
CA LEU A 51 -1.31 -3.19 0.77
C LEU A 51 -1.44 -4.64 1.22
N VAL A 52 -2.66 -5.10 1.54
CA VAL A 52 -2.93 -6.51 1.86
C VAL A 52 -2.56 -7.41 0.68
N PHE A 53 -2.97 -7.05 -0.53
CA PHE A 53 -2.61 -7.80 -1.73
C PHE A 53 -1.09 -7.83 -1.98
N ALA A 54 -0.40 -6.70 -1.80
CA ALA A 54 1.04 -6.62 -1.91
C ALA A 54 1.77 -7.46 -0.85
N ALA A 55 1.24 -7.55 0.37
CA ALA A 55 1.77 -8.44 1.41
C ALA A 55 1.67 -9.92 1.00
N LEU A 56 0.55 -10.32 0.41
CA LEU A 56 0.37 -11.68 -0.14
C LEU A 56 1.36 -11.98 -1.27
N LEU A 57 1.55 -11.04 -2.20
CA LEU A 57 2.56 -11.17 -3.27
C LEU A 57 3.98 -11.28 -2.71
N THR A 58 4.30 -10.49 -1.68
CA THR A 58 5.60 -10.52 -1.00
C THR A 58 5.86 -11.88 -0.34
N ALA A 59 4.86 -12.46 0.33
CA ALA A 59 4.94 -13.79 0.90
C ALA A 59 5.11 -14.88 -0.20
N GLY A 60 4.36 -14.76 -1.30
CA GLY A 60 4.48 -15.65 -2.46
C GLY A 60 5.85 -15.57 -3.12
N ALA A 61 6.39 -14.37 -3.30
CA ALA A 61 7.72 -14.15 -3.86
C ALA A 61 8.83 -14.74 -2.97
N LEU A 62 8.71 -14.60 -1.64
CA LEU A 62 9.63 -15.23 -0.69
C LEU A 62 9.56 -16.77 -0.77
N ALA A 63 8.35 -17.33 -0.90
CA ALA A 63 8.17 -18.76 -1.08
C ALA A 63 8.85 -19.27 -2.38
N LEU A 64 8.75 -18.51 -3.47
CA LEU A 64 9.41 -18.81 -4.76
C LEU A 64 10.94 -18.66 -4.69
N ALA A 65 11.43 -17.62 -4.02
CA ALA A 65 12.87 -17.39 -3.80
C ALA A 65 13.50 -18.42 -2.86
N GLY A 66 12.69 -19.05 -2.01
CA GLY A 66 13.09 -20.03 -1.01
C GLY A 66 13.40 -19.39 0.33
N ARG A 67 13.01 -20.08 1.42
CA ARG A 67 13.06 -19.55 2.81
C ARG A 67 14.47 -19.20 3.31
N ARG A 68 15.53 -19.69 2.65
CA ARG A 68 16.94 -19.41 2.97
C ARG A 68 17.54 -18.29 2.12
N SER A 69 16.77 -17.66 1.25
CA SER A 69 17.26 -16.57 0.40
C SER A 69 17.41 -15.29 1.22
N TYR A 70 18.65 -14.87 1.48
CA TYR A 70 18.96 -13.59 2.11
C TYR A 70 18.39 -12.41 1.32
N VAL A 71 18.51 -12.44 0.00
CA VAL A 71 17.97 -11.40 -0.89
C VAL A 71 16.44 -11.34 -0.81
N GLY A 72 15.78 -12.50 -0.73
CA GLY A 72 14.32 -12.56 -0.55
C GLY A 72 13.87 -11.91 0.76
N TRP A 73 14.56 -12.22 1.87
CA TRP A 73 14.26 -11.60 3.16
C TRP A 73 14.57 -10.10 3.21
N ALA A 74 15.64 -9.65 2.55
CA ALA A 74 15.92 -8.21 2.42
C ALA A 74 14.81 -7.47 1.67
N ALA A 75 14.30 -8.05 0.57
CA ALA A 75 13.17 -7.49 -0.17
C ALA A 75 11.88 -7.46 0.69
N VAL A 76 11.62 -8.52 1.44
CA VAL A 76 10.48 -8.60 2.38
C VAL A 76 10.59 -7.51 3.45
N ALA A 77 11.77 -7.32 4.04
CA ALA A 77 11.99 -6.29 5.06
C ALA A 77 11.79 -4.88 4.48
N ALA A 78 12.33 -4.60 3.29
CA ALA A 78 12.17 -3.32 2.63
C ALA A 78 10.69 -3.02 2.30
N LEU A 79 9.99 -3.98 1.70
CA LEU A 79 8.56 -3.86 1.41
C LEU A 79 7.72 -3.74 2.68
N GLY A 80 8.05 -4.50 3.72
CA GLY A 80 7.40 -4.42 5.02
C GLY A 80 7.54 -3.05 5.66
N VAL A 81 8.71 -2.43 5.59
CA VAL A 81 8.94 -1.05 6.06
C VAL A 81 8.09 -0.06 5.25
N LEU A 82 8.07 -0.17 3.93
CA LEU A 82 7.26 0.72 3.09
C LEU A 82 5.76 0.57 3.36
N MET A 83 5.27 -0.65 3.53
CA MET A 83 3.89 -0.93 3.91
C MET A 83 3.54 -0.39 5.29
N ALA A 84 4.44 -0.57 6.27
CA ALA A 84 4.25 -0.06 7.63
C ALA A 84 4.20 1.48 7.65
N LEU A 85 5.11 2.14 6.91
CA LEU A 85 5.10 3.58 6.73
C LEU A 85 3.78 4.05 6.09
N ARG A 86 3.31 3.37 5.04
CA ARG A 86 2.04 3.72 4.40
C ARG A 86 0.85 3.52 5.34
N MET A 87 0.85 2.45 6.13
CA MET A 87 -0.21 2.21 7.11
C MET A 87 -0.21 3.27 8.23
N TRP A 88 0.97 3.72 8.64
CA TRP A 88 1.11 4.80 9.61
C TRP A 88 0.52 6.12 9.12
N THR A 89 0.70 6.47 7.84
CA THR A 89 0.13 7.71 7.28
C THR A 89 -1.38 7.59 7.05
N LEU A 90 -1.89 6.39 6.77
CA LEU A 90 -3.32 6.11 6.61
C LEU A 90 -4.06 5.95 7.94
N ALA A 91 -3.37 5.64 9.03
CA ALA A 91 -3.95 5.41 10.35
C ALA A 91 -4.97 6.48 10.79
N PRO A 92 -4.68 7.79 10.70
CA PRO A 92 -5.65 8.81 11.06
C PRO A 92 -6.88 8.86 10.13
N MET A 93 -6.83 8.30 8.92
CA MET A 93 -7.96 8.24 7.99
C MET A 93 -8.85 6.99 8.21
N LEU A 94 -8.38 5.99 8.98
CA LEU A 94 -9.11 4.73 9.17
C LEU A 94 -10.46 4.91 9.87
N HIS A 95 -10.60 5.91 10.75
CA HIS A 95 -11.90 6.20 11.36
C HIS A 95 -12.93 6.74 10.34
N CYS A 96 -12.47 7.26 9.21
CA CYS A 96 -13.31 7.70 8.09
C CYS A 96 -13.65 6.56 7.11
N TRP A 97 -13.37 5.29 7.42
CA TRP A 97 -13.50 4.16 6.48
C TRP A 97 -14.85 4.10 5.75
N THR A 98 -15.94 4.46 6.42
CA THR A 98 -17.31 4.40 5.89
C THR A 98 -17.74 5.64 5.11
N TYR A 99 -16.88 6.67 5.01
CA TYR A 99 -17.22 7.94 4.36
C TYR A 99 -16.56 8.04 2.98
N ASP A 100 -17.29 8.61 2.02
CA ASP A 100 -16.81 8.76 0.64
C ASP A 100 -15.75 9.86 0.49
N SER A 101 -15.68 10.81 1.43
CA SER A 101 -14.80 11.96 1.34
C SER A 101 -14.11 12.27 2.67
N VAL A 102 -12.86 12.67 2.56
CA VAL A 102 -11.98 13.03 3.66
C VAL A 102 -11.34 14.38 3.36
N GLY A 103 -11.32 15.28 4.35
CA GLY A 103 -10.63 16.57 4.25
C GLY A 103 -9.65 16.75 5.39
N ARG A 104 -8.43 17.19 5.08
CA ARG A 104 -7.42 17.50 6.07
C ARG A 104 -7.66 18.89 6.65
N ASN A 105 -7.67 19.00 7.99
CA ASN A 105 -7.74 20.25 8.71
C ASN A 105 -6.34 20.80 9.04
N ASP A 106 -6.28 22.09 9.37
CA ASP A 106 -5.03 22.80 9.69
C ASP A 106 -4.34 22.28 10.98
N ASP A 107 -5.11 21.66 11.88
CA ASP A 107 -4.63 20.98 13.09
C ASP A 107 -4.10 19.56 12.82
N GLY A 108 -4.16 19.09 11.57
CA GLY A 108 -3.76 17.75 11.16
C GLY A 108 -4.82 16.67 11.39
N SER A 109 -5.99 17.03 11.93
CA SER A 109 -7.14 16.12 12.00
C SER A 109 -7.78 15.93 10.61
N TYR A 110 -8.59 14.89 10.48
CA TYR A 110 -9.34 14.62 9.24
C TYR A 110 -10.83 14.73 9.50
N ARG A 111 -11.54 15.47 8.65
CA ARG A 111 -13.00 15.50 8.59
C ARG A 111 -13.48 14.41 7.63
N CYS A 112 -14.44 13.61 8.06
CA CYS A 112 -15.10 12.60 7.25
C CYS A 112 -16.51 13.07 6.88
N VAL A 113 -16.91 12.91 5.62
CA VAL A 113 -18.20 13.38 5.11
C VAL A 113 -18.64 12.51 3.94
N ASN A 114 -19.94 12.25 3.81
CA ASN A 114 -20.46 11.59 2.62
C ASN A 114 -20.70 12.61 1.53
N ARG A 115 -20.49 12.20 0.27
CA ARG A 115 -20.74 13.07 -0.88
C ARG A 115 -22.22 13.50 -0.95
N GLY A 116 -23.13 12.65 -0.48
CA GLY A 116 -24.57 12.94 -0.41
C GLY A 116 -24.95 14.06 0.57
N ASP A 117 -24.14 14.31 1.60
CA ASP A 117 -24.41 15.34 2.62
C ASP A 117 -23.95 16.75 2.15
N MET A 118 -23.29 16.84 1.00
CA MET A 118 -22.77 18.10 0.42
C MET A 118 -23.64 18.68 -0.70
N LEU A 119 -24.65 17.93 -1.15
CA LEU A 119 -25.62 18.40 -2.13
C LEU A 119 -26.87 18.90 -1.38
N PRO A 120 -27.39 20.11 -1.69
CA PRO A 120 -28.60 20.66 -1.08
C PRO A 120 -29.87 19.90 -1.47
#